data_AF-X1JAJ8-F1
#
_entry.id   AF-X1JAJ8-F1
#
_cell.length_a   1.000
_cell.length_b   1.000
_cell.length_c   1.000
_cell.angle_alpha   90.00
_cell.angle_beta   90.00
_cell.angle_gamma   90.00
#
_symmetry.space_group_name_H-M   'P 1'
#
loop_
_entity.id
_entity.type
_entity.pdbx_description
1 polymer ?
#
loop_
_entity_poly.entity_id
_entity_poly.type
_entity_poly.pdbx_seq_one_letter_code
_entity_poly.pdbx_strand_id
1 'polypeptide(L)' 'CQIVANATDLSVFAGPVEAAAIGNLMVQAKSMGQIKSIAEGRKIIRKSFDIKKYLPEE' A
#
# COMPACT_ATOMS: atom_id res chain seq x y z
N CYS A 1 -8.92 5.01 10.62
CA CYS A 1 -9.34 4.09 9.54
C CYS A 1 -10.74 3.53 9.77
N GLN A 2 -11.11 3.07 10.98
CA GLN A 2 -12.46 2.57 11.26
C GLN A 2 -13.57 3.59 10.94
N ILE A 3 -13.44 4.83 11.43
CA ILE A 3 -14.41 5.91 11.13
C ILE A 3 -14.58 6.11 9.61
N VAL A 4 -13.49 6.03 8.83
CA VAL A 4 -13.54 6.15 7.36
C VAL A 4 -14.25 4.96 6.75
N ALA A 5 -13.96 3.74 7.22
CA ALA A 5 -14.64 2.52 6.75
C ALA A 5 -16.14 2.59 7.01
N ASN A 6 -16.55 2.99 8.22
CA ASN A 6 -17.96 3.12 8.61
C ASN A 6 -18.66 4.24 7.83
N ALA A 7 -18.04 5.42 7.73
CA ALA A 7 -18.65 6.58 7.08
C ALA A 7 -18.78 6.43 5.55
N THR A 8 -17.93 5.62 4.93
CA THR A 8 -17.95 5.39 3.48
C THR A 8 -18.61 4.09 3.07
N ASP A 9 -18.93 3.21 4.03
CA ASP A 9 -19.37 1.83 3.78
C ASP A 9 -18.42 1.05 2.85
N LEU A 10 -17.11 1.32 2.97
CA LEU A 10 -16.07 0.69 2.15
C LEU A 10 -14.98 0.06 3.02
N SER A 11 -14.40 -1.03 2.53
CA SER A 11 -13.21 -1.63 3.13
C SER A 11 -12.01 -0.68 3.03
N VAL A 12 -11.35 -0.41 4.16
CA VAL A 12 -10.14 0.42 4.21
C VAL A 12 -8.91 -0.46 4.44
N PHE A 13 -7.91 -0.33 3.57
CA PHE A 13 -6.61 -0.98 3.70
C PHE A 13 -5.58 0.06 4.13
N ALA A 14 -5.16 0.01 5.40
CA ALA A 14 -4.24 0.99 5.96
C ALA A 14 -2.80 0.49 5.94
N GLY A 15 -1.90 1.34 5.46
CA GLY A 15 -0.46 1.11 5.39
C GLY A 15 0.07 0.93 3.96
N PRO A 16 1.40 0.78 3.82
CA PRO A 16 2.40 0.97 4.88
C PRO A 16 2.51 2.45 5.31
N VAL A 17 2.92 2.70 6.55
CA VAL A 17 2.99 4.07 7.12
C VAL A 17 3.99 4.93 6.32
N GLU A 18 5.09 4.33 5.89
CA GLU A 18 6.18 4.98 5.14
C GLU A 18 5.95 4.95 3.61
N ALA A 19 4.69 4.99 3.15
CA ALA A 19 4.34 4.85 1.73
C ALA A 19 5.13 5.79 0.79
N ALA A 20 5.40 7.03 1.22
CA ALA A 20 6.18 7.99 0.43
C ALA A 20 7.64 7.55 0.25
N ALA A 21 8.31 7.10 1.31
CA ALA A 21 9.69 6.63 1.25
C ALA A 21 9.80 5.34 0.43
N ILE A 22 8.89 4.40 0.64
CA ILE A 22 8.82 3.15 -0.12
C ILE A 22 8.57 3.44 -1.61
N GLY A 23 7.67 4.36 -1.93
CA GLY A 23 7.41 4.80 -3.30
C GLY A 23 8.65 5.39 -3.98
N ASN A 24 9.43 6.18 -3.25
CA ASN A 24 10.71 6.71 -3.73
C ASN A 24 11.69 5.57 -4.07
N LEU A 25 11.88 4.62 -3.16
CA LEU A 25 12.73 3.44 -3.40
C LEU A 25 12.27 2.61 -4.61
N MET A 26 10.96 2.42 -4.80
CA MET A 26 10.45 1.66 -5.96
C MET A 26 10.74 2.34 -7.29
N VAL A 27 10.64 3.67 -7.35
CA VAL A 27 10.97 4.41 -8.58
C VAL A 27 12.47 4.31 -8.88
N GLN A 28 13.32 4.40 -7.86
CA GLN A 28 14.77 4.19 -8.01
C GLN A 28 15.09 2.75 -8.46
N ALA A 29 14.47 1.74 -7.83
CA ALA A 29 14.64 0.34 -8.21
C ALA A 29 14.23 0.10 -9.68
N LYS A 30 13.16 0.75 -10.14
CA LYS A 30 12.74 0.72 -11.53
C LYS A 30 13.77 1.38 -12.46
N SER A 31 14.32 2.55 -12.10
CA SER A 31 15.34 3.21 -12.93
C SER A 31 16.65 2.42 -13.01
N MET A 32 16.96 1.64 -11.97
CA MET A 32 18.11 0.71 -11.95
C MET A 32 17.82 -0.63 -12.63
N GLY A 33 16.61 -0.85 -13.17
CA GLY A 33 16.22 -2.10 -13.82
C GLY A 33 15.99 -3.28 -12.87
N GLN A 34 15.93 -3.05 -11.55
CA GLN A 34 15.69 -4.10 -10.56
C GLN A 34 14.23 -4.58 -10.54
N ILE A 35 13.29 -3.71 -10.94
CA ILE A 35 11.89 -4.06 -11.17
C ILE A 35 11.44 -3.52 -12.53
N LYS A 36 10.56 -4.26 -13.20
CA LYS A 36 10.14 -3.98 -14.59
C LYS A 36 9.01 -2.95 -14.66
N SER A 37 8.24 -2.77 -13.57
CA SER A 37 7.09 -1.86 -13.56
C SER A 37 6.67 -1.41 -12.16
N ILE A 38 5.85 -0.34 -12.11
CA ILE A 38 5.18 0.09 -10.87
C ILE A 38 4.25 -1.01 -10.34
N ALA A 39 3.60 -1.77 -11.23
CA ALA A 39 2.74 -2.87 -10.84
C ALA A 39 3.51 -3.98 -10.12
N GLU A 40 4.72 -4.29 -10.58
CA GLU A 40 5.63 -5.20 -9.89
C GLU A 40 6.07 -4.65 -8.53
N GLY A 41 6.43 -3.37 -8.46
CA GLY A 41 6.74 -2.69 -7.19
C GLY A 41 5.59 -2.79 -6.17
N ARG A 42 4.34 -2.53 -6.60
CA ARG A 42 3.15 -2.70 -5.73
C ARG A 42 2.96 -4.13 -5.24
N LYS A 43 3.26 -5.15 -6.07
CA LYS A 43 3.22 -6.55 -5.66
C LYS A 43 4.27 -6.87 -4.60
N ILE A 44 5.48 -6.32 -4.73
CA ILE A 44 6.55 -6.46 -3.73
C ILE A 44 6.10 -5.82 -2.41
N ILE A 45 5.64 -4.57 -2.44
CA ILE A 45 5.14 -3.86 -1.24
C ILE A 45 4.05 -4.68 -0.54
N ARG A 46 3.08 -5.21 -1.29
CA ARG A 46 1.99 -6.01 -0.71
C ARG A 46 2.45 -7.31 -0.05
N LYS A 47 3.60 -7.87 -0.45
CA LYS A 47 4.19 -9.06 0.17
C LYS A 47 5.14 -8.73 1.33
N SER A 48 5.65 -7.51 1.38
CA SER A 48 6.70 -7.09 2.33
C SER A 48 6.18 -6.41 3.59
N PHE A 49 4.95 -5.88 3.58
CA PHE A 49 4.39 -5.12 4.69
C PHE A 49 3.01 -5.62 5.07
N ASP A 50 2.73 -5.63 6.37
CA ASP A 50 1.39 -5.88 6.87
C ASP A 50 0.47 -4.72 6.55
N ILE A 51 -0.66 -5.04 5.93
CA ILE A 51 -1.71 -4.09 5.60
C ILE A 51 -2.89 -4.37 6.50
N LYS A 52 -3.22 -3.43 7.38
CA LYS A 52 -4.37 -3.60 8.28
C LYS A 52 -5.66 -3.32 7.52
N LYS A 53 -6.50 -4.34 7.41
CA LYS A 53 -7.83 -4.23 6.82
C LYS A 53 -8.84 -3.82 7.90
N TYR A 54 -9.61 -2.78 7.62
CA TYR A 54 -10.77 -2.36 8.40
C TYR A 54 -12.02 -2.58 7.55
N LEU A 55 -12.98 -3.30 8.10
CA LEU A 55 -14.30 -3.49 7.50
C LEU A 55 -15.26 -2.47 8.14
N PRO A 56 -16.32 -2.03 7.44
CA PRO A 56 -17.40 -1.29 8.07
C PRO A 56 -17.97 -2.09 9.25
N GLU A 57 -18.16 -1.41 10.37
CA GLU A 57 -18.75 -1.92 11.61
C GLU A 57 -20.00 -1.09 11.92
N GLU A 58 -21.05 -1.74 12.45
CA GLU A 58 -22.31 -1.10 12.85
C GLU A 58 -22.13 -0.04 13.96
#